data_AF-A0A7X9AAG1-F1
#
_entry.id   AF-A0A7X9AAG1-F1
#
_cell.length_a   1.000
_cell.length_b   1.000
_cell.length_c   1.000
_cell.angle_alpha   90.00
_cell.angle_beta   90.00
_cell.angle_gamma   90.00
#
_symmetry.space_group_name_H-M   'P 1'
#
loop_
_entity.id
_entity.type
_entity.pdbx_description
1 polymer ?
#
loop_
_entity_poly.entity_id
_entity_poly.type
_entity_poly.pdbx_seq_one_letter_code
_entity_poly.pdbx_strand_id
1 'polypeptide(L)'
;MNIAKFTISNDPDLYEAWPDVVLTPSGQLICVFSECTHHCNRSYTRIMLTESTDRGRTWSPKHPLTEGTRDLPYYYNCPRISKLADNRLVVIVDKIPSSGESNERQARNVMFFSSDEGKSWSAPQDTMLNGIVPDKVLQLETGRMIIAAHYPYKERLTEFLRYS
;
A
#
# COMPACT_ATOMS: atom_id res chain seq x y z
N MET A 1 16.49 25.02 6.11
CA MET A 1 15.81 23.73 6.32
C MET A 1 16.85 22.65 6.08
N ASN A 2 17.21 21.84 7.08
CA ASN A 2 18.15 20.74 6.91
C ASN A 2 17.36 19.47 6.61
N ILE A 3 17.66 18.82 5.49
CA ILE A 3 17.12 17.50 5.14
C ILE A 3 18.07 16.47 5.76
N ALA A 4 17.54 15.60 6.61
CA ALA A 4 18.28 14.51 7.25
C ALA A 4 17.71 13.15 6.80
N LYS A 5 18.58 12.14 6.71
CA LYS A 5 18.22 10.78 6.30
C LYS A 5 18.13 9.86 7.51
N PHE A 6 17.04 9.13 7.63
CA PHE A 6 16.82 8.08 8.63
C PHE A 6 16.38 6.80 7.92
N THR A 7 16.87 5.65 8.39
CA THR A 7 16.52 4.34 7.82
C THR A 7 15.21 3.84 8.42
N ILE A 8 14.24 3.48 7.58
CA ILE A 8 12.94 2.93 7.99
C ILE A 8 13.06 1.42 8.20
N SER A 9 13.52 0.71 7.17
CA SER A 9 13.81 -0.71 7.20
C SER A 9 15.00 -1.01 6.28
N ASN A 10 15.67 -2.13 6.55
CA ASN A 10 16.84 -2.60 5.81
C ASN A 10 17.01 -4.10 6.05
N ASP A 11 16.17 -4.89 5.39
CA ASP A 11 16.26 -6.34 5.43
C ASP A 11 17.31 -6.84 4.42
N PRO A 12 18.35 -7.59 4.85
CA PRO A 12 19.38 -8.10 3.95
C PRO A 12 18.90 -9.25 3.06
N ASP A 13 17.79 -9.92 3.42
CA ASP A 13 17.31 -11.13 2.77
C ASP A 13 16.16 -10.86 1.78
N LEU A 14 15.51 -9.70 1.88
CA LEU A 14 14.32 -9.36 1.10
C LEU A 14 14.45 -8.00 0.41
N TYR A 15 13.87 -7.88 -0.77
CA TYR A 15 13.76 -6.62 -1.49
C TYR A 15 12.57 -5.81 -0.97
N GLU A 16 12.81 -4.58 -0.53
CA GLU A 16 11.80 -3.67 0.03
C GLU A 16 11.56 -2.46 -0.88
N ALA A 17 10.30 -2.14 -1.18
CA ALA A 17 9.97 -1.05 -2.09
C ALA A 17 8.55 -0.49 -1.92
N TRP A 18 8.29 0.59 -2.67
CA TRP A 18 7.05 1.39 -2.64
C TRP A 18 6.67 1.87 -1.24
N PRO A 19 7.59 2.52 -0.50
CA PRO A 19 7.27 3.03 0.82
C PRO A 19 6.28 4.20 0.74
N ASP A 20 5.36 4.24 1.69
CA ASP A 20 4.47 5.37 1.90
C ASP A 20 4.18 5.54 3.40
N VAL A 21 4.02 6.78 3.85
CA VAL A 21 3.90 7.12 5.28
C VAL A 21 2.67 7.95 5.58
N VAL A 22 2.07 7.73 6.76
CA VAL A 22 0.98 8.54 7.32
C VAL A 22 1.29 8.97 8.74
N LEU A 23 0.80 10.14 9.14
CA LEU A 23 0.74 10.60 10.53
C LEU A 23 -0.63 10.28 11.12
N THR A 24 -0.66 9.52 12.21
CA THR A 24 -1.90 9.16 12.90
C THR A 24 -2.42 10.32 13.76
N PRO A 25 -3.66 10.25 14.29
CA PRO A 25 -4.19 11.24 15.22
C PRO A 25 -3.34 11.42 16.49
N SER A 26 -2.82 10.34 17.09
CA SER A 26 -1.94 10.43 18.26
C SER A 26 -0.53 10.97 17.97
N GLY A 27 -0.17 11.11 16.70
CA GLY A 27 1.11 11.67 16.26
C GLY A 27 2.21 10.64 16.03
N GLN A 28 1.91 9.33 16.06
CA GLN A 28 2.84 8.31 15.54
C GLN A 28 2.87 8.36 14.00
N LEU A 29 4.00 7.97 13.41
CA LEU A 29 4.08 7.69 11.98
C LEU A 29 3.90 6.19 11.76
N ILE A 30 3.23 5.84 10.67
CA ILE A 30 3.17 4.47 10.16
C ILE A 30 3.65 4.50 8.72
N CYS A 31 4.65 3.68 8.41
CA CYS A 31 5.12 3.44 7.06
C CYS A 31 4.60 2.07 6.59
N VAL A 32 4.07 2.04 5.38
CA VAL A 32 3.70 0.82 4.65
C VAL A 32 4.64 0.66 3.46
N PHE A 33 5.03 -0.57 3.15
CA PHE A 33 5.84 -0.90 1.97
C PHE A 33 5.61 -2.36 1.58
N SER A 34 6.06 -2.76 0.39
CA SER A 34 6.11 -4.17 0.03
C SER A 34 7.50 -4.72 0.32
N GLU A 35 7.54 -5.93 0.86
CA GLU A 35 8.70 -6.81 0.70
C GLU A 35 8.42 -7.83 -0.41
N CYS A 36 9.45 -8.26 -1.12
CA CYS A 36 9.35 -9.28 -2.16
C CYS A 36 10.71 -9.94 -2.43
N THR A 37 10.73 -10.95 -3.30
CA THR A 37 11.99 -11.62 -3.68
C THR A 37 12.95 -10.68 -4.42
N HIS A 38 12.45 -9.90 -5.39
CA HIS A 38 13.21 -8.87 -6.10
C HIS A 38 12.23 -7.94 -6.84
N HIS A 39 12.69 -6.75 -7.24
CA HIS A 39 11.92 -5.81 -8.05
C HIS A 39 11.21 -6.48 -9.25
N CYS A 40 11.93 -7.35 -9.95
CA CYS A 40 11.43 -8.10 -11.13
C CYS A 40 10.97 -9.54 -10.80
N ASN A 41 10.94 -9.96 -9.53
CA ASN A 41 10.52 -11.31 -9.13
C ASN A 41 9.48 -11.23 -8.00
N ARG A 42 8.23 -11.52 -8.38
CA ARG A 42 7.05 -11.48 -7.51
C ARG A 42 6.58 -12.86 -7.04
N SER A 43 7.44 -13.87 -7.10
CA SER A 43 7.13 -15.22 -6.57
C SER A 43 6.80 -15.21 -5.07
N TYR A 44 7.32 -14.23 -4.34
CA TYR A 44 6.90 -13.91 -2.99
C TYR A 44 6.74 -12.39 -2.87
N THR A 45 5.64 -11.97 -2.27
CA THR A 45 5.39 -10.60 -1.82
C THR A 45 4.69 -10.63 -0.47
N ARG A 46 4.81 -9.54 0.27
CA ARG A 46 3.99 -9.26 1.45
C ARG A 46 3.95 -7.76 1.68
N ILE A 47 2.80 -7.23 2.11
CA ILE A 47 2.70 -5.84 2.55
C ILE A 47 3.07 -5.77 4.02
N MET A 48 3.99 -4.86 4.33
CA MET A 48 4.61 -4.68 5.63
C MET A 48 4.30 -3.30 6.19
N LEU A 49 4.27 -3.21 7.51
CA LEU A 49 4.10 -2.00 8.30
C LEU A 49 5.27 -1.83 9.26
N THR A 50 5.57 -0.59 9.63
CA THR A 50 6.48 -0.22 10.71
C THR A 50 6.09 1.16 11.24
N GLU A 51 6.38 1.42 12.51
CA GLU A 51 5.91 2.58 13.24
C GLU A 51 7.08 3.39 13.79
N SER A 52 6.87 4.70 13.90
CA SER A 52 7.78 5.60 14.61
C SER A 52 7.01 6.48 15.58
N THR A 53 7.50 6.56 16.81
CA THR A 53 6.95 7.42 17.88
C THR A 53 7.80 8.66 18.14
N ASP A 54 8.94 8.81 17.45
CA ASP A 54 9.90 9.89 17.63
C ASP A 54 10.04 10.78 16.38
N ARG A 55 8.96 10.86 15.60
CA ARG A 55 8.85 11.61 14.34
C ARG A 55 9.83 11.15 13.25
N GLY A 56 10.01 9.83 13.13
CA GLY A 56 10.71 9.20 12.02
C GLY A 56 12.22 9.07 12.22
N ARG A 57 12.72 9.26 13.45
CA ARG A 57 14.16 9.10 13.75
C ARG A 57 14.52 7.64 13.98
N THR A 58 13.62 6.89 14.62
CA THR A 58 13.70 5.45 14.81
C THR A 58 12.38 4.78 14.45
N TRP A 59 12.46 3.50 14.09
CA TRP A 59 11.34 2.71 13.58
C TRP A 59 11.29 1.35 14.28
N SER A 60 10.08 0.83 14.52
CA SER A 60 9.85 -0.50 15.08
C SER A 60 10.29 -1.60 14.09
N PRO A 61 10.54 -2.84 14.56
CA PRO A 61 10.64 -3.97 13.65
C PRO A 61 9.41 -4.06 12.74
N LYS A 62 9.63 -4.29 11.44
CA LYS A 62 8.52 -4.43 10.49
C LYS A 62 7.65 -5.62 10.85
N HIS A 63 6.34 -5.49 10.61
CA HIS A 63 5.36 -6.55 10.83
C HIS A 63 4.34 -6.58 9.69
N PRO A 64 3.66 -7.71 9.46
CA PRO A 64 2.88 -7.90 8.23
C PRO A 64 1.48 -7.28 8.33
N LEU A 65 1.05 -6.60 7.26
CA LEU A 65 -0.37 -6.27 7.01
C LEU A 65 -1.10 -7.44 6.33
N THR A 66 -0.42 -8.14 5.41
CA THR A 66 -1.00 -9.25 4.64
C THR A 66 -0.29 -10.58 4.92
N GLU A 67 -0.91 -11.69 4.55
CA GLU A 67 -0.17 -12.94 4.39
C GLU A 67 0.93 -12.82 3.30
N GLY A 68 1.92 -13.71 3.37
CA GLY A 68 2.91 -13.84 2.29
C GLY A 68 2.33 -14.60 1.11
N THR A 69 2.65 -14.19 -0.11
CA THR A 69 1.92 -14.64 -1.32
C THR A 69 2.57 -15.81 -2.05
N ARG A 70 3.49 -16.54 -1.41
CA ARG A 70 4.13 -17.71 -2.02
C ARG A 70 3.07 -18.74 -2.40
N ASP A 71 3.15 -19.26 -3.63
CA ASP A 71 2.24 -20.26 -4.20
C ASP A 71 0.75 -19.82 -4.28
N LEU A 72 0.46 -18.54 -4.07
CA LEU A 72 -0.88 -17.98 -4.28
C LEU A 72 -1.09 -17.60 -5.76
N PRO A 73 -2.34 -17.61 -6.26
CA PRO A 73 -2.64 -17.20 -7.64
C PRO A 73 -2.57 -15.68 -7.86
N TYR A 74 -2.07 -14.93 -6.87
CA TYR A 74 -1.93 -13.49 -6.89
C TYR A 74 -0.74 -13.05 -6.04
N TYR A 75 -0.33 -11.80 -6.21
CA TYR A 75 0.60 -11.11 -5.32
C TYR A 75 0.13 -9.68 -5.03
N TYR A 76 0.70 -9.06 -4.01
CA TYR A 76 0.48 -7.66 -3.65
C TYR A 76 1.71 -6.83 -4.07
N ASN A 77 1.56 -5.56 -4.44
CA ASN A 77 2.69 -4.81 -5.02
C ASN A 77 2.86 -3.39 -4.45
N CYS A 78 1.98 -2.46 -4.79
CA CYS A 78 2.11 -1.04 -4.51
C CYS A 78 1.13 -0.59 -3.42
N PRO A 79 1.49 -0.68 -2.13
CA PRO A 79 0.66 -0.15 -1.07
C PRO A 79 0.72 1.38 -1.02
N ARG A 80 -0.38 2.01 -0.62
CA ARG A 80 -0.45 3.42 -0.22
C ARG A 80 -1.28 3.55 1.04
N ILE A 81 -0.90 4.46 1.93
CA ILE A 81 -1.58 4.68 3.20
C ILE A 81 -2.12 6.10 3.30
N SER A 82 -3.32 6.26 3.84
CA SER A 82 -3.99 7.55 4.02
C SER A 82 -4.77 7.58 5.31
N LYS A 83 -4.88 8.77 5.93
CA LYS A 83 -5.78 9.02 7.05
C LYS A 83 -7.05 9.67 6.54
N LEU A 84 -8.19 9.10 6.89
CA LEU A 84 -9.52 9.59 6.55
C LEU A 84 -9.98 10.68 7.53
N ALA A 85 -11.01 11.43 7.15
CA ALA A 85 -11.58 12.51 7.95
C ALA A 85 -12.13 12.05 9.30
N ASP A 86 -12.59 10.79 9.39
CA ASP A 86 -13.07 10.15 10.62
C ASP A 86 -11.93 9.52 11.45
N ASN A 87 -10.67 9.87 11.16
CA ASN A 87 -9.45 9.36 11.78
C ASN A 87 -9.14 7.88 11.55
N ARG A 88 -9.95 7.14 10.77
CA ARG A 88 -9.56 5.81 10.31
C ARG A 88 -8.36 5.90 9.37
N LEU A 89 -7.56 4.84 9.36
CA LEU A 89 -6.51 4.66 8.37
C LEU A 89 -7.03 3.73 7.27
N VAL A 90 -6.62 4.01 6.04
CA VAL A 90 -6.84 3.13 4.89
C VAL A 90 -5.52 2.83 4.22
N VAL A 91 -5.27 1.55 3.94
CA VAL A 91 -4.21 1.10 3.04
C VAL A 91 -4.87 0.58 1.78
N ILE A 92 -4.54 1.13 0.62
CA ILE A 92 -4.92 0.62 -0.70
C ILE A 92 -3.74 -0.11 -1.32
N VAL A 93 -3.99 -1.26 -1.94
CA VAL A 93 -2.97 -2.11 -2.56
C VAL A 93 -3.51 -2.70 -3.85
N ASP A 94 -2.70 -2.79 -4.90
CA ASP A 94 -3.01 -3.62 -6.06
C ASP A 94 -2.74 -5.10 -5.77
N LYS A 95 -3.73 -5.92 -6.07
CA LYS A 95 -3.72 -7.37 -6.03
C LYS A 95 -3.66 -7.86 -7.48
N ILE A 96 -2.51 -8.37 -7.87
CA ILE A 96 -2.19 -8.70 -9.27
C ILE A 96 -2.17 -10.22 -9.43
N PRO A 97 -2.73 -10.78 -10.51
CA PRO A 97 -2.61 -12.21 -10.79
C PRO A 97 -1.15 -12.65 -10.86
N SER A 98 -0.84 -13.87 -10.40
CA SER A 98 0.53 -14.41 -10.42
C SER A 98 1.09 -14.59 -11.83
N SER A 99 0.24 -14.57 -12.86
CA SER A 99 0.65 -14.48 -14.28
C SER A 99 1.37 -13.17 -14.63
N GLY A 100 1.43 -12.20 -13.72
CA GLY A 100 2.21 -10.97 -13.85
C GLY A 100 1.39 -9.73 -14.21
N GLU A 101 2.08 -8.58 -14.21
CA GLU A 101 1.48 -7.26 -14.53
C GLU A 101 0.94 -7.18 -15.96
N SER A 102 1.41 -8.04 -16.89
CA SER A 102 0.85 -8.13 -18.25
C SER A 102 -0.63 -8.55 -18.30
N ASN A 103 -1.17 -9.06 -17.18
CA ASN A 103 -2.59 -9.31 -16.98
C ASN A 103 -3.26 -8.26 -16.08
N GLU A 104 -2.75 -7.03 -16.13
CA GLU A 104 -3.22 -5.77 -15.54
C GLU A 104 -4.74 -5.55 -15.59
N ARG A 105 -5.43 -6.04 -16.63
CA ARG A 105 -6.91 -5.98 -16.68
C ARG A 105 -7.59 -6.76 -15.56
N GLN A 106 -6.93 -7.78 -15.03
CA GLN A 106 -7.40 -8.62 -13.94
C GLN A 106 -6.86 -8.18 -12.57
N ALA A 107 -5.92 -7.23 -12.52
CA ALA A 107 -5.52 -6.62 -11.27
C ALA A 107 -6.71 -5.89 -10.63
N ARG A 108 -6.79 -5.94 -9.30
CA ARG A 108 -7.82 -5.29 -8.49
C ARG A 108 -7.15 -4.45 -7.43
N ASN A 109 -7.77 -3.34 -7.06
CA ASN A 109 -7.32 -2.59 -5.90
C ASN A 109 -8.18 -3.00 -4.71
N VAL A 110 -7.52 -3.34 -3.61
CA VAL A 110 -8.15 -3.73 -2.36
C VAL A 110 -7.77 -2.74 -1.27
N MET A 111 -8.67 -2.56 -0.30
CA MET A 111 -8.47 -1.69 0.85
C MET A 111 -8.47 -2.46 2.16
N PHE A 112 -7.59 -2.05 3.07
CA PHE A 112 -7.56 -2.47 4.46
C PHE A 112 -7.84 -1.24 5.32
N PHE A 113 -8.71 -1.38 6.31
CA PHE A 113 -9.08 -0.28 7.21
C PHE A 113 -8.64 -0.55 8.63
N SER A 114 -8.19 0.49 9.32
CA SER A 114 -7.93 0.46 10.75
C SER A 114 -8.71 1.58 11.45
N SER A 115 -9.34 1.25 12.57
CA SER A 115 -10.05 2.19 13.45
C SER A 115 -9.32 2.43 14.77
N ASP A 116 -8.13 1.86 14.96
CA ASP A 116 -7.36 1.87 16.20
C ASP A 116 -5.90 2.31 16.00
N GLU A 117 -5.70 3.22 15.04
CA GLU A 117 -4.40 3.77 14.66
C GLU A 117 -3.37 2.72 14.22
N GLY A 118 -3.82 1.72 13.45
CA GLY A 118 -2.96 0.72 12.81
C GLY A 118 -2.61 -0.48 13.70
N LYS A 119 -3.18 -0.58 14.91
CA LYS A 119 -2.98 -1.74 15.80
C LYS A 119 -3.65 -3.00 15.24
N SER A 120 -4.79 -2.86 14.59
CA SER A 120 -5.47 -3.92 13.86
C SER A 120 -6.04 -3.42 12.54
N TRP A 121 -6.21 -4.35 11.60
CA TRP A 121 -6.65 -4.07 10.23
C TRP A 121 -7.78 -5.02 9.85
N SER A 122 -8.72 -4.53 9.04
CA SER A 122 -9.80 -5.34 8.49
C SER A 122 -9.27 -6.38 7.50
N ALA A 123 -10.11 -7.37 7.18
CA ALA A 123 -9.93 -8.14 5.96
C ALA A 123 -9.90 -7.22 4.72
N PRO A 124 -9.25 -7.63 3.60
CA PRO A 124 -9.22 -6.83 2.38
C PRO A 124 -10.63 -6.64 1.82
N GLN A 125 -10.97 -5.40 1.47
CA GLN A 125 -12.21 -5.02 0.84
C GLN A 125 -11.94 -4.67 -0.62
N ASP A 126 -12.63 -5.34 -1.55
CA ASP A 126 -12.49 -5.04 -2.99
C ASP A 126 -13.13 -3.69 -3.31
N THR A 127 -12.40 -2.85 -4.04
CA THR A 127 -12.88 -1.52 -4.46
C THR A 127 -13.68 -1.58 -5.77
N MET A 128 -13.73 -2.75 -6.42
CA MET A 128 -14.18 -3.00 -7.79
C MET A 128 -13.37 -2.21 -8.84
N LEU A 129 -12.26 -1.59 -8.43
CA LEU A 129 -11.35 -0.84 -9.27
C LEU A 129 -10.31 -1.79 -9.89
N ASN A 130 -10.38 -1.96 -11.20
CA ASN A 130 -9.31 -2.63 -11.93
C ASN A 130 -8.16 -1.68 -12.19
N GLY A 131 -6.93 -2.15 -11.95
CA GLY A 131 -5.71 -1.39 -12.22
C GLY A 131 -4.57 -1.80 -11.31
N ILE A 132 -3.39 -1.25 -11.58
CA ILE A 132 -2.15 -1.44 -10.83
C ILE A 132 -1.62 -0.09 -10.35
N VAL A 133 -0.70 -0.12 -9.39
CA VAL A 133 0.00 1.06 -8.87
C VAL A 133 -0.98 2.17 -8.46
N PRO A 134 -1.85 1.93 -7.46
CA PRO A 134 -2.75 2.96 -6.98
C PRO A 134 -1.98 4.14 -6.38
N ASP A 135 -2.57 5.32 -6.49
CA ASP A 135 -2.22 6.47 -5.67
C ASP A 135 -2.88 6.38 -4.28
N LYS A 136 -2.49 7.27 -3.36
CA LYS A 136 -3.14 7.47 -2.08
C LYS A 136 -4.65 7.71 -2.25
N VAL A 137 -5.42 7.25 -1.27
CA VAL A 137 -6.86 7.55 -1.22
C VAL A 137 -7.02 9.00 -0.80
N LEU A 138 -7.53 9.82 -1.73
CA LEU A 138 -7.89 11.20 -1.45
C LEU A 138 -9.37 11.25 -1.04
N GLN A 139 -9.65 11.68 0.18
CA GLN A 139 -11.01 11.94 0.63
C GLN A 139 -11.33 13.44 0.53
N LEU A 140 -12.44 13.77 -0.14
CA LEU A 140 -12.98 15.13 -0.18
C LEU A 140 -13.77 15.45 1.09
N GLU A 141 -13.99 16.73 1.37
CA GLU A 141 -14.81 17.20 2.50
C GLU A 141 -16.24 16.64 2.48
N THR A 142 -16.77 16.33 1.30
CA THR A 142 -18.09 15.70 1.12
C THR A 142 -18.11 14.22 1.50
N GLY A 143 -16.97 13.63 1.88
CA GLY A 143 -16.80 12.22 2.19
C GLY A 143 -16.47 11.33 0.99
N ARG A 144 -16.59 11.85 -0.25
CA ARG A 144 -16.23 11.13 -1.48
C ARG A 144 -14.76 10.74 -1.49
N MET A 145 -14.47 9.49 -1.83
CA MET A 145 -13.11 9.00 -2.05
C MET A 145 -12.74 9.09 -3.53
N ILE A 146 -11.51 9.48 -3.81
CA ILE A 146 -10.89 9.57 -5.12
C ILE A 146 -9.65 8.68 -5.11
N ILE A 147 -9.53 7.86 -6.15
CA ILE A 147 -8.40 6.94 -6.34
C ILE A 147 -7.94 7.09 -7.79
N ALA A 148 -6.62 7.22 -7.98
CA ALA A 148 -6.00 7.08 -9.28
C ALA A 148 -5.26 5.74 -9.36
N ALA A 149 -5.24 5.11 -10.52
CA ALA A 149 -4.48 3.90 -10.78
C ALA A 149 -4.17 3.75 -12.27
N HIS A 150 -3.12 2.98 -12.57
CA HIS A 150 -2.80 2.63 -13.94
C HIS A 150 -3.76 1.54 -14.45
N TYR A 151 -4.28 1.72 -15.65
CA TYR A 151 -5.09 0.71 -16.33
C TYR A 151 -4.83 0.71 -17.84
N PRO A 152 -4.97 -0.45 -18.53
CA PRO A 152 -4.61 -0.58 -19.93
C PRO A 152 -5.72 -0.05 -20.83
N TYR A 153 -5.40 0.95 -21.65
CA TYR A 153 -6.33 1.57 -22.56
C TYR A 153 -5.64 1.93 -23.88
N LYS A 154 -6.29 1.56 -25.01
CA LYS A 154 -5.74 1.78 -26.36
C LYS A 154 -4.28 1.33 -26.49
N GLU A 155 -4.00 0.10 -26.07
CA GLU A 155 -2.66 -0.54 -26.16
C GLU A 155 -1.56 0.18 -25.36
N ARG A 156 -1.92 1.05 -24.42
CA ARG A 156 -0.98 1.75 -23.54
C ARG A 156 -1.40 1.64 -22.09
N LEU A 157 -0.41 1.60 -21.21
CA LEU A 157 -0.65 1.84 -19.80
C LEU A 157 -1.06 3.31 -19.62
N THR A 158 -2.20 3.55 -18.98
CA THR A 158 -2.83 4.87 -18.89
C THR A 158 -3.25 5.13 -17.45
N GLU A 159 -3.13 6.38 -17.01
CA GLU A 159 -3.61 6.82 -15.70
C GLU A 159 -5.12 7.05 -15.72
N PHE A 160 -5.83 6.46 -14.77
CA PHE A 160 -7.27 6.64 -14.61
C PHE A 160 -7.63 7.12 -13.22
N LEU A 161 -8.61 8.01 -13.18
CA LEU A 161 -9.24 8.48 -11.94
C LEU A 161 -10.60 7.80 -11.76
N ARG A 162 -10.89 7.34 -10.55
CA ARG A 162 -12.17 6.79 -10.14
C ARG A 162 -12.58 7.37 -8.80
N TYR A 163 -13.88 7.45 -8.56
CA TYR A 163 -14.44 8.00 -7.35
C TYR A 163 -15.65 7.18 -6.88
N SER A 164 -15.88 7.18 -5.56
CA SER A 164 -17.06 6.61 -4.91
C SER A 164 -18.32 7.43 -5.15
#